data_AF-A3MVK1-F1
#
_entry.id   AF-A3MVK1-F1
#
_cell.length_a   1.000
_cell.length_b   1.000
_cell.length_c   1.000
_cell.angle_alpha   90.00
_cell.angle_beta   90.00
_cell.angle_gamma   90.00
#
_symmetry.space_group_name_H-M   'P 1'
#
loop_
_entity.id
_entity.type
_entity.pdbx_description
1 polymer ?
#
loop_
_entity_poly.entity_id
_entity_poly.type
_entity_poly.pdbx_seq_one_letter_code
_entity_poly.pdbx_strand_id
1 'polypeptide(L)'
;MEFETAKVLFAVGLILELVGGFAVGADGGLVALLGLVLSLVGIYYLSKHFGRPDVFRNYLYSFIAALVGALVLIGFVVAYFFSLGKLVLPPFDFLSILLALLPIWIVLWVVVVFSAYFLRRAYMGLAEAGGVGHFKTAATLVWIGALTFVILVGLVIYLIGQIFAIIGAFELKQPTAAPAQTPAPQPV
;
A
#
# COMPACT_ATOMS: atom_id res chain seq x y z
N MET A 1 -12.18 -3.58 -19.24
CA MET A 1 -12.80 -4.11 -18.00
C MET A 1 -13.83 -3.10 -17.53
N GLU A 2 -15.03 -3.55 -17.21
CA GLU A 2 -16.09 -2.69 -16.68
C GLU A 2 -15.68 -2.11 -15.33
N PHE A 3 -16.23 -0.96 -14.97
CA PHE A 3 -15.90 -0.29 -13.72
C PHE A 3 -16.23 -1.15 -12.51
N GLU A 4 -17.36 -1.84 -12.53
CA GLU A 4 -17.81 -2.66 -11.40
C GLU A 4 -16.89 -3.86 -11.18
N THR A 5 -16.44 -4.52 -12.26
CA THR A 5 -15.42 -5.56 -12.18
C THR A 5 -14.09 -5.02 -11.63
N ALA A 6 -13.64 -3.85 -12.09
CA ALA A 6 -12.40 -3.23 -11.62
C ALA A 6 -12.47 -2.87 -10.13
N LYS A 7 -13.64 -2.36 -9.69
CA LYS A 7 -13.94 -2.05 -8.29
C LYS A 7 -13.88 -3.29 -7.40
N VAL A 8 -14.56 -4.37 -7.82
CA VAL A 8 -14.55 -5.64 -7.09
C VAL A 8 -13.14 -6.21 -7.04
N LEU A 9 -12.40 -6.19 -8.14
CA LEU A 9 -11.02 -6.68 -8.19
C LEU A 9 -10.11 -5.92 -7.23
N PHE A 10 -10.24 -4.59 -7.19
CA PHE A 10 -9.50 -3.75 -6.26
C PHE A 10 -9.84 -4.06 -4.81
N ALA A 11 -11.12 -4.11 -4.47
CA ALA A 11 -11.59 -4.37 -3.10
C ALA A 11 -11.20 -5.77 -2.62
N VAL A 12 -11.38 -6.80 -3.45
CA VAL A 12 -10.94 -8.18 -3.16
C VAL A 12 -9.42 -8.24 -3.03
N GLY A 13 -8.69 -7.53 -3.89
CA GLY A 13 -7.24 -7.39 -3.79
C GLY A 13 -6.79 -6.85 -2.43
N LEU A 14 -7.40 -5.75 -1.96
CA LEU A 14 -7.12 -5.17 -0.64
C LEU A 14 -7.46 -6.14 0.52
N ILE A 15 -8.55 -6.91 0.41
CA ILE A 15 -8.90 -7.93 1.42
C ILE A 15 -7.85 -9.03 1.46
N LEU A 16 -7.41 -9.53 0.30
CA LEU A 16 -6.39 -10.56 0.19
C LEU A 16 -5.01 -10.07 0.66
N GLU A 17 -4.67 -8.81 0.42
CA GLU A 17 -3.45 -8.20 0.99
C GLU A 17 -3.52 -8.18 2.52
N LEU A 18 -4.66 -7.75 3.07
CA LEU A 18 -4.87 -7.68 4.52
C LEU A 18 -4.78 -9.06 5.17
N VAL A 19 -5.51 -10.06 4.65
CA VAL A 19 -5.52 -11.44 5.17
C VAL A 19 -4.19 -12.13 4.89
N GLY A 20 -3.65 -11.97 3.68
CA GLY A 20 -2.39 -12.55 3.25
C GLY A 20 -1.20 -12.06 4.06
N GLY A 21 -1.23 -10.81 4.54
CA GLY A 21 -0.22 -10.27 5.45
C GLY A 21 -0.09 -11.06 6.76
N PHE A 22 -1.18 -11.66 7.26
CA PHE A 22 -1.14 -12.54 8.43
C PHE A 22 -0.78 -13.99 8.07
N ALA A 23 -0.99 -14.40 6.82
CA ALA A 23 -0.79 -15.78 6.36
C ALA A 23 0.62 -16.09 5.87
N VAL A 24 1.53 -15.11 5.78
CA VAL A 24 2.89 -15.25 5.19
C VAL A 24 3.66 -16.46 5.70
N GLY A 25 3.49 -16.82 6.98
CA GLY A 25 4.16 -17.99 7.57
C GLY A 25 3.61 -19.35 7.13
N ALA A 26 2.36 -19.43 6.68
CA ALA A 26 1.68 -20.67 6.32
C ALA A 26 1.78 -21.01 4.83
N ASP A 27 1.66 -19.99 3.96
CA ASP A 27 1.59 -20.17 2.50
C ASP A 27 2.78 -19.52 1.76
N GLY A 28 3.77 -19.02 2.50
CA GLY A 28 4.92 -18.31 1.93
C GLY A 28 4.58 -16.94 1.34
N GLY A 29 3.40 -16.39 1.64
CA GLY A 29 2.93 -15.09 1.15
C GLY A 29 2.23 -15.13 -0.22
N LEU A 30 1.86 -16.31 -0.72
CA LEU A 30 1.16 -16.45 -2.00
C LEU A 30 -0.18 -15.69 -2.01
N VAL A 31 -0.96 -15.76 -0.94
CA VAL A 31 -2.23 -15.02 -0.81
C VAL A 31 -1.99 -13.51 -0.86
N ALA A 32 -0.93 -13.02 -0.20
CA ALA A 32 -0.57 -11.60 -0.24
C ALA A 32 -0.20 -11.17 -1.66
N LEU A 33 0.56 -11.99 -2.40
CA LEU A 33 0.93 -11.72 -3.79
C LEU A 33 -0.28 -11.69 -4.74
N LEU A 34 -1.21 -12.63 -4.57
CA LEU A 34 -2.47 -12.62 -5.32
C LEU A 34 -3.28 -11.37 -5.05
N GLY A 35 -3.45 -11.01 -3.78
CA GLY A 35 -4.13 -9.77 -3.38
C GLY A 35 -3.50 -8.55 -4.02
N LEU A 36 -2.18 -8.52 -4.05
CA LEU A 36 -1.39 -7.44 -4.64
C LEU A 36 -1.59 -7.28 -6.14
N VAL A 37 -1.55 -8.40 -6.87
CA VAL A 37 -1.78 -8.39 -8.32
C VAL A 37 -3.21 -7.92 -8.61
N LEU A 38 -4.19 -8.43 -7.85
CA LEU A 38 -5.59 -8.03 -7.99
C LEU A 38 -5.80 -6.55 -7.69
N SER A 39 -5.19 -6.03 -6.63
CA SER A 39 -5.31 -4.61 -6.25
C SER A 39 -4.67 -3.71 -7.32
N LEU A 40 -3.49 -4.07 -7.86
CA LEU A 40 -2.83 -3.34 -8.94
C LEU A 40 -3.68 -3.29 -10.21
N VAL A 41 -4.24 -4.42 -10.62
CA VAL A 41 -5.08 -4.49 -11.82
C VAL A 41 -6.39 -3.71 -11.61
N GLY A 42 -7.01 -3.84 -10.44
CA GLY A 42 -8.23 -3.13 -10.10
C GLY A 42 -8.02 -1.60 -10.12
N ILE A 43 -7.00 -1.12 -9.41
CA ILE A 43 -6.70 0.32 -9.36
C ILE A 43 -6.20 0.87 -10.69
N TYR A 44 -5.53 0.06 -11.52
CA TYR A 44 -5.18 0.44 -12.89
C TYR A 44 -6.42 0.77 -13.72
N TYR A 45 -7.42 -0.10 -13.75
CA TYR A 45 -8.65 0.15 -14.51
C TYR A 45 -9.50 1.26 -13.88
N LEU A 46 -9.58 1.35 -12.55
CA LEU A 46 -10.23 2.47 -11.87
C LEU A 46 -9.59 3.80 -12.25
N SER A 47 -8.25 3.88 -12.27
CA SER A 47 -7.52 5.09 -12.66
C SER A 47 -7.84 5.53 -14.10
N LYS A 48 -8.07 4.58 -15.01
CA LYS A 48 -8.49 4.85 -16.38
C LYS A 48 -9.93 5.37 -16.45
N HIS A 49 -10.86 4.71 -15.75
CA HIS A 49 -12.26 5.14 -15.70
C HIS A 49 -12.40 6.55 -15.12
N PHE A 50 -11.62 6.87 -14.10
CA PHE A 50 -11.58 8.19 -13.50
C PHE A 50 -10.73 9.22 -14.25
N GLY A 51 -10.03 8.84 -15.34
CA GLY A 51 -9.13 9.75 -16.07
C GLY A 51 -7.95 10.26 -15.24
N ARG A 52 -7.56 9.54 -14.17
CA ARG A 52 -6.52 9.92 -13.21
C ARG A 52 -5.37 8.92 -13.18
N PRO A 53 -4.46 8.95 -14.18
CA PRO A 53 -3.33 8.01 -14.24
C PRO A 53 -2.35 8.17 -13.07
N ASP A 54 -2.36 9.33 -12.39
CA ASP A 54 -1.56 9.58 -11.19
C ASP A 54 -1.96 8.67 -10.02
N VAL A 55 -3.23 8.27 -9.92
CA VAL A 55 -3.70 7.34 -8.87
C VAL A 55 -2.98 6.00 -8.96
N PHE A 56 -3.01 5.38 -10.14
CA PHE A 56 -2.32 4.11 -10.37
C PHE A 56 -0.80 4.25 -10.23
N ARG A 57 -0.22 5.31 -10.80
CA ARG A 57 1.22 5.53 -10.71
C ARG A 57 1.71 5.69 -9.27
N ASN A 58 0.98 6.46 -8.45
CA ASN A 58 1.31 6.60 -7.03
C ASN A 58 1.16 5.25 -6.30
N TYR A 59 0.09 4.48 -6.56
CA TYR A 59 -0.08 3.17 -5.94
C TYR A 59 1.03 2.18 -6.32
N LEU A 60 1.40 2.16 -7.60
CA LEU A 60 2.50 1.35 -8.09
C LEU A 60 3.84 1.78 -7.46
N TYR A 61 4.08 3.08 -7.29
CA TYR A 61 5.28 3.57 -6.61
C TYR A 61 5.33 3.20 -5.14
N SER A 62 4.20 3.16 -4.42
CA SER A 62 4.21 2.61 -3.05
C SER A 62 4.63 1.15 -3.02
N PHE A 63 4.17 0.35 -3.98
CA PHE A 63 4.54 -1.05 -4.07
C PHE A 63 6.02 -1.24 -4.43
N ILE A 64 6.51 -0.53 -5.45
CA ILE A 64 7.93 -0.58 -5.84
C ILE A 64 8.82 -0.14 -4.67
N ALA A 65 8.44 0.92 -3.94
CA ALA A 65 9.17 1.37 -2.76
C ALA A 65 9.21 0.28 -1.66
N ALA A 66 8.09 -0.39 -1.41
CA ALA A 66 8.04 -1.51 -0.45
C ALA A 66 8.93 -2.68 -0.89
N LEU A 67 8.91 -3.03 -2.18
CA LEU A 67 9.73 -4.12 -2.73
C LEU A 67 11.23 -3.80 -2.66
N VAL A 68 11.64 -2.61 -3.09
CA VAL A 68 13.05 -2.15 -2.98
C VAL A 68 13.47 -2.15 -1.52
N GLY A 69 12.60 -1.66 -0.64
CA GLY A 69 12.79 -1.69 0.81
C GLY A 69 13.02 -3.09 1.38
N ALA A 70 12.21 -4.06 0.97
CA ALA A 70 12.34 -5.45 1.38
C ALA A 70 13.68 -6.06 0.91
N LEU A 71 14.10 -5.79 -0.33
CA LEU A 71 15.39 -6.25 -0.86
C LEU A 71 16.58 -5.64 -0.10
N VAL A 72 16.51 -4.34 0.20
CA VAL A 72 17.52 -3.67 1.04
C VAL A 72 17.59 -4.33 2.41
N LEU A 73 16.44 -4.59 3.03
CA LEU A 73 16.36 -5.25 4.34
C LEU A 73 16.97 -6.66 4.31
N ILE A 74 16.66 -7.46 3.29
CA ILE A 74 17.27 -8.79 3.12
C ILE A 74 18.79 -8.67 3.01
N GLY A 75 19.29 -7.72 2.22
CA GLY A 75 20.73 -7.45 2.10
C GLY A 75 21.38 -7.10 3.45
N PHE A 76 20.74 -6.22 4.24
CA PHE A 76 21.19 -5.86 5.58
C PHE A 76 21.20 -7.05 6.53
N VAL A 77 20.14 -7.86 6.52
CA VAL A 77 20.03 -9.07 7.35
C VAL A 77 21.14 -10.06 7.00
N VAL A 78 21.33 -10.35 5.71
CA VAL A 78 22.39 -11.26 5.24
C VAL A 78 23.79 -10.73 5.64
N ALA A 79 24.05 -9.43 5.44
CA ALA A 79 25.31 -8.82 5.84
C ALA A 79 25.52 -8.89 7.36
N TYR A 80 24.48 -8.66 8.15
CA TYR A 80 24.50 -8.76 9.61
C TYR A 80 24.83 -10.18 10.07
N PHE A 81 24.14 -11.20 9.54
CA PHE A 81 24.42 -12.61 9.84
C PHE A 81 25.84 -13.03 9.43
N PHE A 82 26.31 -12.57 8.27
CA PHE A 82 27.69 -12.83 7.82
C PHE A 82 28.74 -12.16 8.72
N SER A 83 28.45 -10.98 9.25
CA SER A 83 29.31 -10.28 10.20
C SER A 83 29.31 -10.93 11.59
N LEU A 84 28.18 -11.45 12.05
CA LEU A 84 28.08 -12.18 13.32
C LEU A 84 28.96 -13.44 13.32
N GLY A 85 29.06 -14.15 12.19
CA GLY A 85 29.93 -15.32 12.06
C GLY A 85 31.44 -15.04 12.20
N LYS A 86 31.85 -13.76 12.16
CA LYS A 86 33.24 -13.31 12.31
C LYS A 86 33.51 -12.62 13.65
N LEU A 87 32.50 -12.49 14.50
CA LEU A 87 32.56 -11.71 15.74
C LEU A 87 32.72 -12.66 16.95
N VAL A 88 33.69 -12.38 17.82
CA VAL A 88 33.70 -12.92 19.18
C VAL A 88 32.48 -12.34 19.88
N LEU A 89 31.45 -13.17 20.11
CA LEU A 89 30.19 -12.72 20.68
C LEU A 89 30.46 -12.00 22.01
N PRO A 90 30.20 -10.69 22.12
CA PRO A 90 30.17 -10.05 23.43
C PRO A 90 29.08 -10.74 24.27
N PRO A 91 29.15 -10.64 25.61
CA PRO A 91 28.10 -11.16 26.47
C PRO A 91 26.71 -10.70 25.99
N PHE A 92 25.71 -11.59 26.04
CA PHE A 92 24.31 -11.28 25.70
C PHE A 92 23.78 -10.18 26.64
N ASP A 93 24.08 -8.93 26.30
CA ASP A 93 23.61 -7.73 26.99
C ASP A 93 22.59 -7.01 26.11
N PHE A 94 21.49 -6.58 26.73
CA PHE A 94 20.37 -5.90 26.10
C PHE A 94 20.82 -4.65 25.31
N LEU A 95 21.81 -3.92 25.85
CA LEU A 95 22.34 -2.70 25.25
C LEU A 95 23.04 -2.96 23.91
N SER A 96 23.77 -4.09 23.80
CA SER A 96 24.45 -4.53 22.59
C SER A 96 23.47 -4.90 21.48
N ILE A 97 22.37 -5.59 21.83
CA ILE A 97 21.31 -5.96 20.90
C ILE A 97 20.60 -4.71 20.38
N LEU A 98 20.30 -3.75 21.27
CA LEU A 98 19.65 -2.50 20.90
C LEU A 98 20.49 -1.70 19.90
N LEU A 99 21.78 -1.53 20.16
CA LEU A 99 22.72 -0.82 19.27
C LEU A 99 22.87 -1.50 17.90
N ALA A 100 22.85 -2.83 17.85
CA ALA A 100 22.92 -3.60 16.61
C ALA A 100 21.63 -3.51 15.76
N LEU A 101 20.46 -3.51 16.41
CA LEU A 101 19.16 -3.48 15.72
C LEU A 101 18.72 -2.06 15.31
N LEU A 102 19.16 -1.04 16.04
CA LEU A 102 18.78 0.36 15.79
C LEU A 102 18.97 0.81 14.33
N PRO A 103 20.13 0.63 13.67
CA PRO A 103 20.31 1.06 12.28
C PRO A 103 19.38 0.30 11.30
N ILE A 104 19.16 -1.01 11.52
CA ILE A 104 18.26 -1.82 10.69
C ILE A 104 16.83 -1.28 10.80
N TRP A 105 16.41 -0.98 12.03
CA TRP A 105 15.08 -0.47 12.30
C TRP A 105 14.88 0.96 11.74
N ILE A 106 15.88 1.84 11.81
CA ILE A 106 15.82 3.17 11.20
C ILE A 106 15.64 3.07 9.68
N VAL A 107 16.41 2.20 9.02
CA VAL A 107 16.29 1.98 7.56
C VAL A 107 14.89 1.47 7.20
N LEU A 108 14.39 0.48 7.95
CA LEU A 108 13.03 -0.05 7.78
C LEU A 108 11.98 1.06 7.93
N TRP A 109 12.09 1.89 8.98
CA TRP A 109 11.16 2.98 9.22
C TRP A 109 11.15 4.00 8.08
N VAL A 110 12.32 4.41 7.57
CA VAL A 110 12.42 5.34 6.43
C VAL A 110 11.75 4.76 5.18
N VAL A 111 11.98 3.48 4.89
CA VAL A 111 11.35 2.78 3.77
C VAL A 111 9.82 2.78 3.90
N VAL A 112 9.30 2.44 5.08
CA VAL A 112 7.86 2.38 5.34
C VAL A 112 7.23 3.77 5.20
N VAL A 113 7.86 4.82 5.74
CA VAL A 113 7.41 6.20 5.60
C VAL A 113 7.38 6.63 4.13
N PHE A 114 8.40 6.27 3.36
CA PHE A 114 8.47 6.60 1.94
C PHE A 114 7.41 5.87 1.12
N SER A 115 7.19 4.58 1.38
CA SER A 115 6.11 3.81 0.72
C SER A 115 4.72 4.37 1.06
N ALA A 116 4.48 4.68 2.34
CA ALA A 116 3.22 5.24 2.80
C ALA A 116 2.91 6.61 2.18
N TYR A 117 3.93 7.39 1.83
CA TYR A 117 3.76 8.67 1.13
C TYR A 117 3.03 8.51 -0.20
N PHE A 118 3.48 7.54 -1.00
CA PHE A 118 2.89 7.25 -2.30
C PHE A 118 1.50 6.63 -2.16
N LEU A 119 1.31 5.74 -1.18
CA LEU A 119 0.03 5.10 -0.93
C LEU A 119 -1.03 6.12 -0.49
N ARG A 120 -0.64 7.07 0.37
CA ARG A 120 -1.47 8.22 0.75
C ARG A 120 -1.92 9.01 -0.47
N ARG A 121 -1.01 9.31 -1.40
CA ARG A 121 -1.35 10.06 -2.63
C ARG A 121 -2.32 9.27 -3.52
N ALA A 122 -2.14 7.96 -3.64
CA ALA A 122 -3.05 7.11 -4.40
C ALA A 122 -4.48 7.13 -3.81
N TYR A 123 -4.61 6.94 -2.50
CA TYR A 123 -5.90 6.96 -1.81
C TYR A 123 -6.55 8.35 -1.83
N MET A 124 -5.79 9.43 -1.62
CA MET A 124 -6.33 10.78 -1.80
C MET A 124 -6.85 11.01 -3.23
N GLY A 125 -6.12 10.54 -4.24
CA GLY A 125 -6.56 10.66 -5.63
C GLY A 125 -7.84 9.86 -5.92
N LEU A 126 -8.01 8.68 -5.31
CA LEU A 126 -9.27 7.92 -5.35
C LEU A 126 -10.42 8.63 -4.62
N ALA A 127 -10.14 9.27 -3.47
CA ALA A 127 -11.14 10.03 -2.73
C ALA A 127 -11.67 11.20 -3.56
N GLU A 128 -10.77 11.93 -4.22
CA GLU A 128 -11.08 13.07 -5.08
C GLU A 128 -11.83 12.64 -6.35
N ALA A 129 -11.42 11.54 -6.99
CA ALA A 129 -12.03 11.07 -8.23
C ALA A 129 -13.36 10.35 -8.03
N GLY A 130 -13.44 9.50 -7.01
CA GLY A 130 -14.63 8.73 -6.68
C GLY A 130 -15.66 9.49 -5.84
N GLY A 131 -15.27 10.64 -5.27
CA GLY A 131 -16.12 11.40 -4.35
C GLY A 131 -16.40 10.67 -3.03
N VAL A 132 -15.52 9.75 -2.63
CA VAL A 132 -15.70 8.88 -1.46
C VAL A 132 -14.80 9.33 -0.30
N GLY A 133 -15.42 9.74 0.82
CA GLY A 133 -14.70 10.27 1.98
C GLY A 133 -13.84 9.24 2.71
N HIS A 134 -14.18 7.95 2.66
CA HIS A 134 -13.44 6.90 3.38
C HIS A 134 -12.01 6.69 2.87
N PHE A 135 -11.75 6.93 1.58
CA PHE A 135 -10.37 6.93 1.08
C PHE A 135 -9.51 8.06 1.65
N LYS A 136 -10.10 9.22 1.95
CA LYS A 136 -9.38 10.32 2.62
C LYS A 136 -8.99 9.92 4.04
N THR A 137 -9.89 9.25 4.75
CA THR A 137 -9.61 8.69 6.08
C THR A 137 -8.54 7.62 6.00
N ALA A 138 -8.65 6.67 5.06
CA ALA A 138 -7.65 5.64 4.82
C ALA A 138 -6.26 6.22 4.53
N ALA A 139 -6.17 7.22 3.65
CA ALA A 139 -4.91 7.89 3.31
C ALA A 139 -4.26 8.55 4.53
N THR A 140 -5.07 9.15 5.40
CA THR A 140 -4.59 9.81 6.61
C THR A 140 -4.11 8.79 7.63
N LEU A 141 -4.86 7.71 7.82
CA LEU A 141 -4.50 6.61 8.73
C LEU A 141 -3.24 5.88 8.27
N VAL A 142 -3.09 5.56 6.99
CA VAL A 142 -1.88 4.95 6.44
C VAL A 142 -0.65 5.84 6.69
N TRP A 143 -0.79 7.15 6.52
CA TRP A 143 0.29 8.09 6.76
C TRP A 143 0.67 8.19 8.24
N ILE A 144 -0.31 8.34 9.12
CA ILE A 144 -0.08 8.40 10.56
C ILE A 144 0.49 7.06 11.06
N GLY A 145 -0.09 5.94 10.62
CA GLY A 145 0.33 4.60 11.00
C GLY A 145 1.77 4.30 10.60
N ALA A 146 2.20 4.74 9.42
CA ALA A 146 3.59 4.64 8.99
C ALA A 146 4.53 5.50 9.85
N LEU A 147 4.12 6.72 10.20
CA LEU A 147 4.92 7.61 11.04
C LEU A 147 5.07 7.05 12.47
N THR A 148 3.97 6.55 13.04
CA THR A 148 3.93 5.97 14.38
C THR A 148 4.32 4.50 14.41
N PHE A 149 4.76 3.90 13.29
CA PHE A 149 5.19 2.49 13.20
C PHE A 149 6.32 2.16 14.19
N VAL A 150 7.00 3.21 14.67
CA VAL A 150 8.01 3.15 15.72
C VAL A 150 7.53 2.40 16.98
N ILE A 151 6.28 2.60 17.35
CA ILE A 151 5.64 1.95 18.49
C ILE A 151 4.56 1.06 17.88
N LEU A 152 4.44 -0.21 18.28
CA LEU A 152 3.47 -1.20 17.74
C LEU A 152 2.06 -0.64 17.41
N VAL A 153 1.65 0.43 18.06
CA VAL A 153 0.54 1.34 17.72
C VAL A 153 0.41 1.63 16.20
N GLY A 154 1.51 1.90 15.49
CA GLY A 154 1.44 2.22 14.06
C GLY A 154 0.93 1.08 13.19
N LEU A 155 1.18 -0.17 13.58
CA LEU A 155 0.61 -1.34 12.88
C LEU A 155 -0.93 -1.35 13.01
N VAL A 156 -1.46 -1.09 14.20
CA VAL A 156 -2.91 -1.04 14.44
C VAL A 156 -3.56 0.06 13.61
N ILE A 157 -2.96 1.25 13.58
CA ILE A 157 -3.46 2.39 12.79
C ILE A 157 -3.43 2.05 11.29
N TYR A 158 -2.38 1.39 10.81
CA TYR A 158 -2.27 0.95 9.42
C TYR A 158 -3.39 -0.05 9.05
N LEU A 159 -3.67 -1.03 9.93
CA LEU A 159 -4.75 -2.00 9.73
C LEU A 159 -6.13 -1.31 9.66
N ILE A 160 -6.37 -0.34 10.53
CA ILE A 160 -7.62 0.45 10.48
C ILE A 160 -7.69 1.22 9.15
N GLY A 161 -6.57 1.79 8.68
CA GLY A 161 -6.49 2.45 7.38
C GLY A 161 -6.85 1.54 6.20
N GLN A 162 -6.37 0.29 6.23
CA GLN A 162 -6.71 -0.72 5.22
C GLN A 162 -8.21 -1.05 5.21
N ILE A 163 -8.84 -1.16 6.39
CA ILE A 163 -10.30 -1.37 6.48
C ILE A 163 -11.06 -0.21 5.83
N PHE A 164 -10.67 1.04 6.10
CA PHE A 164 -11.29 2.20 5.45
C PHE A 164 -11.06 2.22 3.93
N ALA A 165 -9.91 1.75 3.44
CA ALA A 165 -9.65 1.63 2.00
C ALA A 165 -10.57 0.59 1.34
N ILE A 166 -10.81 -0.54 2.00
CA ILE A 166 -11.74 -1.58 1.53
C ILE A 166 -13.17 -1.04 1.47
N ILE A 167 -13.64 -0.40 2.54
CA ILE A 167 -14.98 0.22 2.56
C ILE A 167 -15.08 1.26 1.45
N GLY A 168 -14.08 2.15 1.34
CA GLY A 168 -14.04 3.17 0.29
C GLY A 168 -14.07 2.56 -1.11
N ALA A 169 -13.40 1.43 -1.33
CA ALA A 169 -13.38 0.74 -2.61
C ALA A 169 -14.77 0.28 -3.04
N PHE A 170 -15.54 -0.34 -2.15
CA PHE A 170 -16.90 -0.78 -2.47
C PHE A 170 -17.87 0.38 -2.74
N GLU A 171 -17.63 1.53 -2.12
CA GLU A 171 -18.41 2.75 -2.29
C GLU A 171 -18.11 3.55 -3.55
N LEU A 172 -17.05 3.20 -4.30
CA LEU A 172 -16.71 3.88 -5.55
C LEU A 172 -17.90 3.84 -6.53
N LYS A 173 -18.28 5.02 -6.99
CA LYS A 173 -19.31 5.22 -8.02
C LYS A 173 -18.66 5.46 -9.36
N GLN A 174 -19.31 4.98 -10.41
CA GLN A 174 -18.87 5.28 -11.78
C GLN A 174 -18.83 6.80 -11.96
N PRO A 175 -17.73 7.36 -12.51
CA PRO A 175 -17.73 8.76 -12.90
C PRO A 175 -18.85 8.95 -13.92
N THR A 176 -19.75 9.90 -13.66
CA THR A 176 -20.85 10.21 -14.55
C THR A 176 -20.27 10.56 -15.91
N ALA A 177 -20.58 9.78 -16.95
CA ALA A 177 -20.18 10.12 -18.31
C ALA A 177 -20.64 11.56 -18.57
N ALA A 178 -19.72 12.42 -19.01
CA ALA A 178 -20.10 13.74 -19.52
C ALA A 178 -21.23 13.54 -20.55
N PRO A 179 -22.29 14.38 -20.54
CA PRO A 179 -23.41 14.21 -21.47
C PRO A 179 -22.84 14.08 -22.88
N ALA A 180 -23.21 12.99 -23.58
CA ALA A 180 -22.91 12.83 -24.97
C ALA A 180 -23.25 14.15 -25.67
N GLN A 181 -22.25 14.78 -26.29
CA GLN A 181 -22.45 15.99 -27.08
C GLN A 181 -23.61 15.71 -28.01
N THR A 182 -24.73 16.38 -27.78
CA THR A 182 -25.92 16.28 -28.61
C THR A 182 -25.45 16.63 -30.03
N PRO A 183 -25.64 15.75 -31.03
CA PRO A 183 -25.22 16.07 -32.39
C PRO A 183 -25.80 17.43 -32.75
N ALA A 184 -24.92 18.39 -33.06
CA ALA A 184 -25.34 19.71 -33.48
C ALA A 184 -26.35 19.55 -34.62
N PRO A 185 -27.52 20.23 -34.57
CA PRO A 185 -28.48 20.16 -35.67
C PRO A 185 -27.77 20.54 -36.96
N GLN A 186 -27.68 19.59 -37.89
CA GLN A 186 -27.17 19.88 -39.23
C GLN A 186 -28.10 20.93 -39.86
N PRO A 187 -27.60 22.11 -40.25
CA PRO A 187 -28.44 23.10 -40.94
C PRO A 187 -28.88 22.52 -42.28
N VAL A 188 -30.21 22.57 -42.49
CA VAL A 188 -30.91 22.25 -43.75
C VAL A 188 -30.59 23.24 -44.85
#